data_AF-A0A9N8EVB4-F1
#
_entry.id   AF-A0A9N8EVB4-F1
#
_cell.length_a   1.000
_cell.length_b   1.000
_cell.length_c   1.000
_cell.angle_alpha   90.00
_cell.angle_beta   90.00
_cell.angle_gamma   90.00
#
_symmetry.space_group_name_H-M   'P 1'
#
loop_
_entity.id
_entity.type
_entity.pdbx_description
1 polymer ?
#
loop_
_entity_poly.entity_id
_entity_poly.type
_entity_poly.pdbx_seq_one_letter_code
_entity_poly.pdbx_strand_id
1 'polypeptide(L)'
;MRNCRQESCQAVSPAAAELAALRRLPAHQAEVHFPPACRSLVLSLAGNMRCADCDGPRPEWASVSYGILLCVQCGGRHRSYGVQSSRVKSIDMDAWSHDQILAMLEGGNDQLCRFFDRHQMTDTAMTCRRYKTKAALFYRTNLQKHVRDVGTQSKVYPGREAIRKAISRRTESSSSSSSSSALTRQSSMQTIHQQGIAAN
;
A
#
# COMPACT_ATOMS: atom_id res chain seq x y z
N MET A 1 26.01 14.22 12.24
CA MET A 1 24.99 13.22 11.84
C MET A 1 23.63 13.47 12.53
N ARG A 2 23.02 14.67 12.41
CA ARG A 2 21.73 15.02 13.07
C ARG A 2 20.62 15.53 12.11
N ASN A 3 20.80 15.48 10.78
CA ASN A 3 19.84 16.12 9.86
C ASN A 3 18.78 15.21 9.23
N CYS A 4 18.98 13.90 9.17
CA CYS A 4 18.07 13.02 8.40
C CYS A 4 16.64 12.92 8.97
N ARG A 5 16.45 13.11 10.29
CA ARG A 5 15.11 13.06 10.91
C ARG A 5 14.28 14.31 10.69
N GLN A 6 14.89 15.50 10.58
CA GLN A 6 14.16 16.75 10.39
C GLN A 6 13.67 16.93 8.95
N GLU A 7 14.48 16.53 7.96
CA GLU A 7 14.12 16.61 6.53
C GLU A 7 12.87 15.79 6.20
N SER A 8 12.72 14.60 6.81
CA SER A 8 11.53 13.75 6.62
C SER A 8 10.23 14.35 7.19
N CYS A 9 10.31 15.19 8.22
CA CYS A 9 9.12 15.83 8.82
C CYS A 9 8.70 17.09 8.05
N GLN A 10 9.65 17.81 7.44
CA GLN A 10 9.39 19.05 6.71
C GLN A 10 8.71 18.79 5.36
N ALA A 11 9.07 17.73 4.63
CA ALA A 11 8.47 17.41 3.33
C ALA A 11 7.02 16.90 3.42
N VAL A 12 6.63 16.32 4.57
CA VAL A 12 5.29 15.74 4.78
C VAL A 12 4.27 16.82 5.15
N SER A 13 4.68 17.91 5.80
CA SER A 13 3.74 18.91 6.33
C SER A 13 2.88 19.61 5.27
N PRO A 14 3.38 19.99 4.08
CA PRO A 14 2.55 20.67 3.09
C PRO A 14 1.60 19.69 2.39
N ALA A 15 2.06 18.47 2.10
CA ALA A 15 1.22 17.40 1.53
C ALA A 15 0.10 16.98 2.50
N ALA A 16 0.40 16.93 3.80
CA ALA A 16 -0.60 16.63 4.82
C ALA A 16 -1.67 17.73 4.92
N ALA A 17 -1.29 19.00 4.76
CA ALA A 17 -2.22 20.13 4.73
C ALA A 17 -3.14 20.07 3.49
N GLU A 18 -2.58 19.81 2.30
CA GLU A 18 -3.34 19.64 1.07
C GLU A 18 -4.37 18.50 1.20
N LEU A 19 -3.94 17.32 1.67
CA LEU A 19 -4.86 16.20 1.92
C LEU A 19 -5.97 16.56 2.92
N ALA A 20 -5.63 17.26 4.01
CA ALA A 20 -6.61 17.68 5.00
C ALA A 20 -7.63 18.68 4.43
N ALA A 21 -7.24 19.50 3.46
CA ALA A 21 -8.15 20.39 2.75
C ALA A 21 -9.13 19.60 1.86
N LEU A 22 -8.65 18.59 1.12
CA LEU A 22 -9.50 17.76 0.26
C LEU A 22 -10.62 17.04 1.01
N ARG A 23 -10.36 16.60 2.25
CA ARG A 23 -11.38 15.93 3.08
C ARG A 23 -12.54 16.83 3.48
N ARG A 24 -12.37 18.15 3.42
CA ARG A 24 -13.39 19.13 3.78
C ARG A 24 -14.24 19.55 2.59
N LEU A 25 -13.84 19.15 1.37
CA LEU A 25 -14.59 19.49 0.17
C LEU A 25 -15.95 18.78 0.16
N PRO A 26 -17.00 19.44 -0.32
CA PRO A 26 -18.30 18.81 -0.50
C PRO A 26 -18.20 17.69 -1.56
N ALA A 27 -19.07 16.68 -1.48
CA ALA A 27 -18.98 15.47 -2.30
C ALA A 27 -18.93 15.75 -3.83
N HIS A 28 -19.63 16.78 -4.30
CA HIS A 28 -19.64 17.18 -5.72
C HIS A 28 -18.32 17.81 -6.20
N GLN A 29 -17.39 18.14 -5.29
CA GLN A 29 -16.05 18.69 -5.57
C GLN A 29 -14.95 17.78 -5.03
N ALA A 30 -15.26 16.51 -4.71
CA ALA A 30 -14.31 15.59 -4.08
C ALA A 30 -13.20 15.08 -5.01
N GLU A 31 -13.18 15.52 -6.28
CA GLU A 31 -12.11 15.26 -7.23
C GLU A 31 -11.47 16.59 -7.68
N VAL A 32 -10.15 16.67 -7.56
CA VAL A 32 -9.36 17.89 -7.80
C VAL A 32 -8.16 17.61 -8.71
N HIS A 33 -7.52 18.63 -9.27
CA HIS A 33 -6.19 18.43 -9.83
C HIS A 33 -5.22 17.89 -8.76
N PHE A 34 -4.23 17.09 -9.16
CA PHE A 34 -3.25 16.54 -8.23
C PHE A 34 -2.53 17.67 -7.45
N PRO A 35 -2.62 17.69 -6.10
CA PRO A 35 -2.03 18.76 -5.31
C PRO A 35 -0.48 18.83 -5.42
N PRO A 36 0.12 20.01 -5.62
CA PRO A 36 1.55 20.14 -5.88
C PRO A 36 2.48 19.56 -4.81
N ALA A 37 2.19 19.76 -3.51
CA ALA A 37 3.05 19.21 -2.47
C ALA A 37 2.92 17.68 -2.38
N CYS A 38 1.71 17.15 -2.55
CA CYS A 38 1.50 15.71 -2.69
C CYS A 38 2.27 15.15 -3.89
N ARG A 39 2.26 15.84 -5.04
CA ARG A 39 2.98 15.43 -6.25
C ARG A 39 4.48 15.39 -5.99
N SER A 40 5.04 16.44 -5.38
CA SER A 40 6.45 16.49 -5.00
C SER A 40 6.84 15.33 -4.08
N LEU A 41 6.00 15.03 -3.07
CA LEU A 41 6.24 13.93 -2.14
C LEU A 41 6.18 12.58 -2.86
N VAL A 42 5.19 12.34 -3.72
CA VAL A 42 5.11 11.11 -4.54
C VAL A 42 6.33 10.93 -5.43
N LEU A 43 6.80 11.99 -6.11
CA LEU A 43 7.98 11.90 -6.98
C LEU A 43 9.27 11.62 -6.19
N SER A 44 9.34 12.07 -4.93
CA SER A 44 10.50 11.80 -4.05
C SER A 44 10.57 10.37 -3.51
N LEU A 45 9.50 9.58 -3.67
CA LEU A 45 9.49 8.19 -3.21
C LEU A 45 10.50 7.34 -3.99
N ALA A 46 11.10 6.36 -3.31
CA ALA A 46 12.06 5.45 -3.91
C ALA A 46 11.48 4.77 -5.17
N GLY A 47 12.27 4.79 -6.25
CA GLY A 47 11.91 4.21 -7.56
C GLY A 47 10.93 5.03 -8.41
N ASN A 48 10.33 6.11 -7.89
CA ASN A 48 9.31 6.88 -8.62
C ASN A 48 9.89 7.78 -9.73
N MET A 49 11.21 7.96 -9.78
CA MET A 49 11.87 8.68 -10.88
C MET A 49 11.86 7.92 -12.21
N ARG A 50 11.49 6.63 -12.18
CA ARG A 50 11.47 5.74 -13.34
C ARG A 50 10.16 4.96 -13.40
N CYS A 51 9.73 4.59 -14.60
CA CYS A 51 8.53 3.81 -14.83
C CYS A 51 8.62 2.43 -14.16
N ALA A 52 7.59 2.03 -13.40
CA ALA A 52 7.56 0.74 -12.70
C ALA A 52 7.60 -0.50 -13.62
N ASP A 53 7.35 -0.31 -14.91
CA ASP A 53 7.21 -1.40 -15.90
C ASP A 53 8.42 -1.54 -16.82
N CYS A 54 8.96 -0.43 -17.31
CA CYS A 54 10.01 -0.42 -18.33
C CYS A 54 11.24 0.40 -17.93
N ASP A 55 11.26 0.92 -16.70
CA ASP A 55 12.34 1.74 -16.15
C ASP A 55 12.63 3.05 -16.93
N GLY A 56 11.74 3.43 -17.85
CA GLY A 56 11.82 4.66 -18.62
C GLY A 56 11.73 5.91 -17.73
N PRO A 57 12.38 7.02 -18.09
CA PRO A 57 12.45 8.22 -17.25
C PRO A 57 11.11 8.97 -17.20
N ARG A 58 10.95 9.80 -16.15
CA ARG A 58 9.85 10.78 -15.99
C ARG A 58 8.45 10.17 -16.21
N PRO A 59 8.01 9.24 -15.35
CA PRO A 59 6.67 8.69 -15.46
C PRO A 59 5.61 9.71 -15.02
N GLU A 60 4.76 10.14 -15.95
CA GLU A 60 3.68 11.13 -15.73
C GLU A 60 2.28 10.48 -15.61
N TRP A 61 2.21 9.16 -15.75
CA TRP A 61 1.00 8.37 -15.57
C TRP A 61 1.10 7.56 -14.30
N ALA A 62 -0.04 7.08 -13.80
CA ALA A 62 -0.10 6.32 -12.57
C ALA A 62 -1.11 5.17 -12.67
N SER A 63 -0.80 4.08 -11.98
CA SER A 63 -1.82 3.08 -11.62
C SER A 63 -2.18 3.24 -10.16
N VAL A 64 -3.37 3.79 -9.90
CA VAL A 64 -3.88 4.02 -8.54
C VAL A 64 -4.05 2.69 -7.79
N SER A 65 -4.42 1.62 -8.50
CA SER A 65 -4.60 0.29 -7.92
C SER A 65 -3.35 -0.26 -7.24
N TYR A 66 -2.16 0.11 -7.72
CA TYR A 66 -0.88 -0.33 -7.15
C TYR A 66 -0.08 0.81 -6.51
N GLY A 67 -0.57 2.06 -6.63
CA GLY A 67 0.12 3.25 -6.14
C GLY A 67 1.45 3.51 -6.86
N ILE A 68 1.56 3.20 -8.15
CA ILE A 68 2.82 3.27 -8.93
C ILE A 68 2.75 4.32 -10.03
N LEU A 69 3.92 4.82 -10.45
CA LEU A 69 4.10 5.68 -11.60
C LEU A 69 4.55 4.89 -12.85
N LEU A 70 3.98 5.27 -13.99
CA LEU A 70 4.13 4.65 -15.31
C LEU A 70 4.46 5.72 -16.34
N CYS A 71 5.20 5.36 -17.39
CA CYS A 71 5.25 6.19 -18.59
C CYS A 71 3.95 6.04 -19.41
N VAL A 72 3.72 6.93 -20.38
CA VAL A 72 2.50 6.93 -21.21
C VAL A 72 2.21 5.59 -21.88
N GLN A 73 3.24 4.92 -22.41
CA GLN A 73 3.11 3.64 -23.10
C GLN A 73 2.68 2.52 -22.12
N CYS A 74 3.29 2.48 -20.93
CA CYS A 74 2.95 1.51 -19.90
C CYS A 74 1.56 1.79 -19.32
N GLY A 75 1.20 3.07 -19.15
CA GLY A 75 -0.17 3.48 -18.84
C GLY A 75 -1.19 2.95 -19.84
N GLY A 76 -0.88 3.05 -21.15
CA GLY A 76 -1.68 2.47 -22.22
C GLY A 76 -1.87 0.95 -22.09
N ARG A 77 -0.79 0.20 -21.81
CA ARG A 77 -0.90 -1.25 -21.56
C ARG A 77 -1.74 -1.55 -20.32
N HIS A 78 -1.57 -0.79 -19.24
CA HIS A 78 -2.38 -0.97 -18.04
C HIS A 78 -3.87 -0.74 -18.28
N ARG A 79 -4.26 0.15 -19.21
CA ARG A 79 -5.66 0.35 -19.59
C ARG A 79 -6.26 -0.91 -20.24
N SER A 80 -5.49 -1.65 -21.05
CA SER A 80 -5.98 -2.88 -21.69
C SER A 80 -6.21 -4.05 -20.71
N TYR A 81 -5.65 -4.00 -19.49
CA TYR A 81 -5.93 -4.98 -18.45
C TYR A 81 -7.32 -4.81 -17.80
N GLY A 82 -7.98 -3.68 -18.03
CA GLY A 82 -9.29 -3.34 -17.46
C GLY A 82 -9.22 -2.76 -16.04
N VAL A 83 -10.28 -2.03 -15.68
CA VAL A 83 -10.37 -1.25 -14.42
C VAL A 83 -10.32 -2.09 -13.15
N GLN A 84 -10.67 -3.38 -13.23
CA GLN A 84 -10.57 -4.33 -12.11
C GLN A 84 -9.12 -4.74 -11.84
N SER A 85 -8.26 -4.66 -12.85
CA SER A 85 -6.85 -5.02 -12.77
C SER A 85 -5.97 -3.82 -12.44
N SER A 86 -6.19 -2.70 -13.14
CA SER A 86 -5.41 -1.48 -12.99
C SER A 86 -6.25 -0.25 -13.35
N ARG A 87 -6.46 0.65 -12.38
CA ARG A 87 -7.07 1.97 -12.62
C ARG A 87 -5.97 2.97 -12.97
N VAL A 88 -5.94 3.41 -14.22
CA VAL A 88 -4.90 4.30 -14.76
C VAL A 88 -5.38 5.75 -14.78
N LYS A 89 -4.52 6.66 -14.32
CA LYS A 89 -4.75 8.12 -14.35
C LYS A 89 -3.49 8.86 -14.76
N SER A 90 -3.64 9.97 -15.47
CA SER A 90 -2.60 10.99 -15.67
C SER A 90 -2.42 11.80 -14.38
N ILE A 91 -1.17 12.07 -14.00
CA ILE A 91 -0.90 12.91 -12.83
C ILE A 91 -1.38 14.35 -13.08
N ASP A 92 -1.16 14.88 -14.29
CA ASP A 92 -1.37 16.30 -14.59
C ASP A 92 -2.72 16.58 -15.30
N MET A 93 -3.40 15.57 -15.87
CA MET A 93 -4.62 15.80 -16.67
C MET A 93 -5.91 15.28 -16.02
N ASP A 94 -5.83 14.31 -15.12
CA ASP A 94 -7.03 13.71 -14.51
C ASP A 94 -7.35 14.37 -13.16
N ALA A 95 -8.63 14.37 -12.78
CA ALA A 95 -9.05 14.74 -11.44
C ALA A 95 -8.84 13.59 -10.45
N TRP A 96 -8.41 13.87 -9.24
CA TRP A 96 -8.00 12.91 -8.22
C TRP A 96 -8.80 13.09 -6.94
N SER A 97 -9.22 11.97 -6.35
CA SER A 97 -9.83 11.97 -5.02
C SER A 97 -8.78 11.81 -3.91
N HIS A 98 -9.16 12.19 -2.69
CA HIS A 98 -8.32 12.03 -1.49
C HIS A 98 -7.73 10.61 -1.36
N ASP A 99 -8.56 9.57 -1.53
CA ASP A 99 -8.12 8.18 -1.39
C ASP A 99 -7.18 7.75 -2.52
N GLN A 100 -7.36 8.30 -3.72
CA GLN A 100 -6.46 8.02 -4.85
C GLN A 100 -5.07 8.65 -4.60
N ILE A 101 -5.02 9.86 -4.06
CA ILE A 101 -3.76 10.53 -3.68
C ILE A 101 -3.07 9.77 -2.53
N LEU A 102 -3.83 9.35 -1.51
CA LEU A 102 -3.29 8.51 -0.44
C LEU A 102 -2.73 7.19 -0.96
N ALA A 103 -3.36 6.56 -1.96
CA ALA A 103 -2.84 5.34 -2.57
C ALA A 103 -1.46 5.56 -3.20
N MET A 104 -1.22 6.72 -3.82
CA MET A 104 0.09 7.08 -4.36
C MET A 104 1.11 7.35 -3.24
N LEU A 105 0.70 8.04 -2.18
CA LEU A 105 1.55 8.37 -1.04
C LEU A 105 1.93 7.16 -0.20
N GLU A 106 1.10 6.11 -0.15
CA GLU A 106 1.35 4.85 0.57
C GLU A 106 1.86 3.70 -0.32
N GLY A 107 1.81 3.85 -1.65
CA GLY A 107 2.29 2.88 -2.64
C GLY A 107 3.79 3.00 -2.96
N GLY A 108 4.14 3.38 -4.18
CA GLY A 108 5.51 3.61 -4.65
C GLY A 108 6.07 2.45 -5.48
N ASN A 109 6.88 2.79 -6.48
CA ASN A 109 7.43 1.85 -7.45
C ASN A 109 8.33 0.82 -6.81
N ASP A 110 9.30 1.26 -6.01
CA ASP A 110 10.23 0.38 -5.29
C ASP A 110 9.50 -0.59 -4.33
N GLN A 111 8.37 -0.16 -3.74
CA GLN A 111 7.55 -1.03 -2.90
C GLN A 111 6.90 -2.17 -3.70
N LEU A 112 6.35 -1.87 -4.89
CA LEU A 112 5.77 -2.89 -5.76
C LEU A 112 6.86 -3.79 -6.36
N CYS A 113 7.99 -3.22 -6.79
CA CYS A 113 9.14 -3.97 -7.31
C CYS A 113 9.57 -5.02 -6.29
N ARG A 114 9.89 -4.63 -5.06
CA ARG A 114 10.26 -5.60 -3.99
C ARG A 114 9.18 -6.64 -3.73
N PHE A 115 7.90 -6.28 -3.84
CA PHE A 115 6.82 -7.26 -3.71
C PHE A 115 6.88 -8.29 -4.84
N PHE A 116 7.04 -7.87 -6.10
CA PHE A 116 7.18 -8.76 -7.24
C PHE A 116 8.48 -9.57 -7.22
N ASP A 117 9.59 -9.01 -6.76
CA ASP A 117 10.87 -9.71 -6.57
C ASP A 117 10.69 -10.94 -5.66
N ARG A 118 10.04 -10.74 -4.50
CA ARG A 118 9.76 -11.83 -3.54
C ARG A 118 8.84 -12.92 -4.10
N HIS A 119 8.05 -12.59 -5.12
CA HIS A 119 7.16 -13.54 -5.79
C HIS A 119 7.74 -14.04 -7.13
N GLN A 120 9.00 -13.72 -7.44
CA GLN A 120 9.68 -14.14 -8.68
C GLN A 120 8.93 -13.67 -9.94
N MET A 121 8.37 -12.46 -9.92
CA MET A 121 7.55 -11.88 -11.01
C MET A 121 8.22 -10.69 -11.73
N THR A 122 9.55 -10.66 -11.78
CA THR A 122 10.35 -9.57 -12.36
C THR A 122 10.74 -9.77 -13.81
N ASP A 123 10.58 -10.98 -14.33
CA ASP A 123 10.91 -11.29 -15.72
C ASP A 123 10.12 -10.37 -16.67
N THR A 124 10.82 -9.80 -17.65
CA THR A 124 10.25 -8.93 -18.68
C THR A 124 9.15 -9.67 -19.46
N ALA A 125 9.30 -10.98 -19.67
CA ALA A 125 8.27 -11.81 -20.30
C ALA A 125 6.97 -11.90 -19.47
N MET A 126 7.06 -11.68 -18.15
CA MET A 126 5.92 -11.73 -17.23
C MET A 126 5.21 -10.39 -17.04
N THR A 127 5.77 -9.26 -17.50
CA THR A 127 5.18 -7.91 -17.30
C THR A 127 3.73 -7.81 -17.79
N CYS A 128 3.37 -8.49 -18.88
CA CYS A 128 2.00 -8.52 -19.41
C CYS A 128 1.02 -9.36 -18.57
N ARG A 129 1.52 -10.33 -17.78
CA ARG A 129 0.70 -11.30 -17.04
C ARG A 129 0.71 -11.07 -15.53
N ARG A 130 1.76 -10.45 -14.97
CA ARG A 130 1.96 -10.28 -13.52
C ARG A 130 0.77 -9.62 -12.84
N TYR A 131 0.13 -8.65 -13.48
CA TYR A 131 -1.03 -7.91 -12.97
C TYR A 131 -2.35 -8.70 -12.93
N LYS A 132 -2.39 -9.90 -13.54
CA LYS A 132 -3.54 -10.83 -13.51
C LYS A 132 -3.39 -11.94 -12.46
N THR A 133 -2.25 -12.01 -11.79
CA THR A 133 -1.97 -13.06 -10.79
C THR A 133 -2.72 -12.83 -9.48
N LYS A 134 -2.87 -13.89 -8.68
CA LYS A 134 -3.41 -13.80 -7.31
C LYS A 134 -2.54 -12.92 -6.40
N ALA A 135 -1.22 -12.92 -6.60
CA ALA A 135 -0.30 -12.07 -5.86
C ALA A 135 -0.54 -10.57 -6.15
N ALA A 136 -0.74 -10.20 -7.42
CA ALA A 136 -1.10 -8.82 -7.78
C ALA A 136 -2.49 -8.42 -7.22
N LEU A 137 -3.46 -9.33 -7.23
CA LEU A 137 -4.76 -9.11 -6.58
C LEU A 137 -4.62 -8.87 -5.07
N PHE A 138 -3.80 -9.68 -4.40
CA PHE A 138 -3.50 -9.53 -2.98
C PHE A 138 -2.87 -8.16 -2.68
N TYR A 139 -1.88 -7.74 -3.48
CA TYR A 139 -1.24 -6.44 -3.31
C TYR A 139 -2.25 -5.29 -3.43
N ARG A 140 -3.01 -5.21 -4.54
CA ARG A 140 -3.94 -4.09 -4.76
C ARG A 140 -5.07 -4.05 -3.75
N THR A 141 -5.57 -5.21 -3.32
CA THR A 141 -6.62 -5.30 -2.29
C THR A 141 -6.09 -4.83 -0.93
N ASN A 142 -4.87 -5.24 -0.57
CA ASN A 142 -4.25 -4.81 0.68
C ASN A 142 -3.89 -3.33 0.68
N LEU A 143 -3.36 -2.79 -0.43
CA LEU A 143 -3.12 -1.36 -0.55
C LEU A 143 -4.42 -0.57 -0.41
N GLN A 144 -5.50 -1.01 -1.05
CA GLN A 144 -6.80 -0.35 -0.93
C GLN A 144 -7.33 -0.40 0.51
N LYS A 145 -7.20 -1.54 1.20
CA LYS A 145 -7.57 -1.68 2.61
C LYS A 145 -6.74 -0.73 3.48
N HIS A 146 -5.43 -0.73 3.31
CA HIS A 146 -4.50 0.14 4.02
C HIS A 146 -4.84 1.62 3.85
N VAL A 147 -5.13 2.06 2.62
CA VAL A 147 -5.54 3.44 2.34
C VAL A 147 -6.82 3.81 3.08
N ARG A 148 -7.82 2.92 3.13
CA ARG A 148 -9.04 3.15 3.94
C ARG A 148 -8.73 3.24 5.43
N ASP A 149 -7.86 2.38 5.94
CA ASP A 149 -7.47 2.38 7.36
C ASP A 149 -6.72 3.68 7.72
N VAL A 150 -5.77 4.11 6.88
CA VAL A 150 -5.07 5.40 7.03
C VAL A 150 -6.04 6.57 6.94
N GLY A 151 -6.96 6.52 5.98
CA GLY A 151 -8.00 7.52 5.77
C GLY A 151 -8.94 7.64 6.97
N THR A 152 -9.25 6.57 7.69
CA THR A 152 -10.16 6.62 8.84
C THR A 152 -9.46 6.95 10.15
N GLN A 153 -8.21 6.51 10.33
CA GLN A 153 -7.50 6.60 11.61
C GLN A 153 -6.95 8.00 11.94
N SER A 154 -6.64 8.83 10.94
CA SER A 154 -5.99 10.13 11.19
C SER A 154 -6.69 11.29 10.50
N LYS A 155 -6.94 12.37 11.26
CA LYS A 155 -7.45 13.65 10.73
C LYS A 155 -6.41 14.35 9.84
N VAL A 156 -5.13 14.14 10.12
CA VAL A 156 -4.00 14.73 9.39
C VAL A 156 -3.09 13.58 8.95
N TYR A 157 -2.66 13.59 7.69
CA TYR A 157 -1.76 12.56 7.18
C TYR A 157 -0.40 12.63 7.90
N PRO A 158 0.00 11.63 8.69
CA PRO A 158 1.22 11.70 9.51
C PRO A 158 2.49 11.34 8.73
N GLY A 159 2.36 10.96 7.45
CA GLY A 159 3.46 10.46 6.62
C GLY A 159 3.61 8.94 6.65
N ARG A 160 4.00 8.40 5.50
CA ARG A 160 4.25 6.97 5.25
C ARG A 160 5.10 6.28 6.33
N GLU A 161 6.22 6.87 6.73
CA GLU A 161 7.13 6.26 7.70
C GLU A 161 6.52 6.19 9.11
N ALA A 162 5.78 7.21 9.51
CA ALA A 162 5.07 7.21 10.79
C ALA A 162 4.00 6.12 10.83
N ILE A 163 3.28 5.93 9.71
CA ILE A 163 2.26 4.88 9.55
C ILE A 163 2.92 3.50 9.66
N ARG A 164 4.00 3.25 8.90
CA ARG A 164 4.76 1.98 8.97
C ARG A 164 5.20 1.65 10.38
N LYS A 165 5.79 2.63 11.10
CA LYS A 165 6.22 2.46 12.49
C LYS A 165 5.05 2.20 13.46
N ALA A 166 3.87 2.75 13.19
CA ALA A 166 2.68 2.47 13.99
C ALA A 166 2.11 1.07 13.74
N ILE A 167 2.23 0.56 12.51
CA ILE A 167 1.82 -0.81 12.16
C ILE A 167 2.75 -1.83 12.81
N SER A 168 4.08 -1.67 12.69
CA SER A 168 5.05 -2.59 13.30
C SER A 168 4.83 -2.76 14.82
N ARG A 169 4.60 -1.66 15.54
CA ARG A 169 4.30 -1.68 16.98
C ARG A 169 3.01 -2.42 17.32
N ARG A 170 1.97 -2.30 16.48
CA ARG A 170 0.71 -3.04 16.67
C ARG A 170 0.93 -4.54 16.47
N THR A 171 1.69 -4.93 15.45
CA THR A 171 2.01 -6.35 15.18
C THR A 171 2.78 -6.98 16.35
N GLU A 172 3.79 -6.28 16.88
CA GLU A 172 4.55 -6.71 18.05
C GLU A 172 3.65 -6.91 19.28
N SER A 173 2.80 -5.92 19.59
CA SER A 173 1.86 -6.01 20.73
C SER A 173 0.85 -7.17 20.60
N SER A 174 0.38 -7.45 19.38
CA SER A 174 -0.55 -8.57 19.11
C SER A 174 0.12 -9.94 19.18
N SER A 175 1.41 -10.02 18.89
CA SER A 175 2.19 -11.26 19.05
C SER A 175 2.45 -11.57 20.53
N SER A 176 2.72 -10.57 21.36
CA SER A 176 2.92 -10.75 22.81
C SER A 176 1.66 -11.14 23.57
N SER A 177 0.47 -10.69 23.15
CA SER A 177 -0.80 -11.09 23.76
C SER A 177 -1.28 -12.49 23.31
N SER A 178 -0.77 -12.98 22.17
CA SER A 178 -1.05 -14.34 21.67
C SER A 178 -0.17 -15.41 22.34
N SER A 179 0.96 -15.03 22.95
CA SER A 179 1.84 -15.95 23.69
C SER A 179 1.33 -16.29 25.09
N SER A 180 0.47 -15.45 25.69
CA SER A 180 -0.06 -15.68 27.04
C SER A 180 -1.23 -16.70 27.08
N SER A 181 -1.83 -17.05 25.94
CA SER A 181 -2.91 -18.03 25.86
C SER A 181 -2.45 -19.45 25.52
N ALA A 182 -1.16 -19.65 25.25
CA ALA A 182 -0.59 -20.97 24.91
C ALA A 182 -0.16 -21.80 26.13
N LEU A 183 -0.08 -21.23 27.34
CA LEU A 183 0.40 -21.91 28.54
C LEU A 183 -0.71 -22.52 29.43
N THR A 184 -2.00 -22.34 29.10
CA THR A 184 -3.12 -22.85 29.94
C THR A 184 -3.80 -24.11 29.39
N ARG A 185 -3.34 -24.69 28.28
CA ARG A 185 -3.98 -25.90 27.67
C ARG A 185 -3.21 -27.22 27.86
N GLN A 186 -2.35 -27.34 28.86
CA GLN A 186 -1.57 -28.59 29.08
C GLN A 186 -1.97 -29.43 30.31
N SER A 187 -3.08 -29.13 31.00
CA SER A 187 -3.48 -29.88 32.21
C SER A 187 -4.85 -30.58 32.14
N SER A 188 -5.33 -30.99 30.95
CA SER A 188 -6.66 -31.61 30.85
C SER A 188 -6.81 -32.68 29.76
N MET A 189 -5.86 -33.61 29.62
CA MET A 189 -6.06 -34.85 28.85
C MET A 189 -5.32 -36.06 29.43
N GLN A 190 -5.58 -36.40 30.70
CA GLN A 190 -5.31 -37.74 31.22
C GLN A 190 -6.44 -38.18 32.16
N THR A 191 -7.61 -38.45 31.60
CA THR A 191 -8.58 -39.36 32.22
C THR A 191 -9.43 -39.94 31.11
N ILE A 192 -9.85 -41.20 31.28
CA ILE A 192 -10.66 -42.05 30.38
C ILE A 192 -9.83 -43.00 29.50
N HIS A 193 -9.28 -44.04 30.14
CA HIS A 193 -9.40 -45.40 29.61
C HIS A 193 -9.26 -46.42 30.75
N GLN A 194 -10.38 -46.80 31.36
CA GLN A 194 -10.50 -48.02 32.17
C GLN A 194 -11.97 -48.46 32.16
N GLN A 195 -12.17 -49.78 32.21
CA GLN A 195 -13.35 -50.58 31.81
C GLN A 195 -13.25 -51.02 30.33
N GLY A 196 -12.98 -52.26 29.95
CA GLY A 196 -12.86 -53.53 30.68
C GLY A 196 -13.63 -54.60 29.92
N ILE A 197 -12.96 -55.66 29.41
CA ILE A 197 -13.60 -56.95 29.12
C ILE A 197 -12.59 -58.06 29.44
N ALA A 198 -12.90 -58.77 30.51
CA ALA A 198 -12.46 -60.14 30.74
C ALA A 198 -13.46 -61.09 30.05
N ALA A 199 -12.95 -62.19 29.48
CA ALA A 199 -13.50 -63.56 29.58
C ALA A 199 -13.08 -64.41 28.38
N ASN A 200 -12.47 -65.56 28.71
CA ASN A 200 -12.36 -66.84 28.00
C ASN A 200 -12.01 -66.87 26.51
#